data_AF-A0A1H4EM10-F1
#
_entry.id   AF-A0A1H4EM10-F1
#
_cell.length_a   1.000
_cell.length_b   1.000
_cell.length_c   1.000
_cell.angle_alpha   90.00
_cell.angle_beta   90.00
_cell.angle_gamma   90.00
#
_symmetry.space_group_name_H-M   'P 1'
#
loop_
_entity.id
_entity.type
_entity.pdbx_description
1 polymer ?
#
loop_
_entity_poly.entity_id
_entity_poly.type
_entity_poly.pdbx_seq_one_letter_code
_entity_poly.pdbx_strand_id
1 'polypeptide(L)'
;MEQRPFGALNAALAKRRRNMFERMEDFDGTEEEHATLMRRWLADIETRVWPQWTASGWRGAAAATADDATRAELELCVTAFMAKDALSARPDGLQQLPMNLVRDGRWHYQVEDALVIDVANRVLPFADQSLEHRASRGVGSNYILYNPGVGVDEFEQQFWGRIRRREPSLFDIKLHFQRPRPYTAAVVLGVDGFVWETADSVTHTGLHPSLLSGHCIQGLLGGCSVLAAWLDQGRTVTPNDRTTLMRYAAAWGDRRVLAGVHYPTDNIASWTLALRLIPFLFPKRPEIFAFAREAITTGEVYQLISGSFGAIGGLAAAADLLETDLKRAEAIA
;
A
#
# COMPACT_ATOMS: atom_id res chain seq x y z
N MET A 1 -5.22 -2.50 36.21
CA MET A 1 -4.74 -3.16 34.99
C MET A 1 -4.47 -2.02 34.02
N GLU A 2 -3.21 -1.61 33.85
CA GLU A 2 -2.85 -0.56 32.89
C GLU A 2 -3.31 -0.99 31.50
N GLN A 3 -4.27 -0.28 30.94
CA GLN A 3 -4.66 -0.47 29.54
C GLN A 3 -3.46 -0.02 28.70
N ARG A 4 -2.78 -0.98 28.07
CA ARG A 4 -1.73 -0.67 27.11
C ARG A 4 -2.40 -0.01 25.89
N PRO A 5 -2.06 1.23 25.54
CA PRO A 5 -2.79 2.00 24.51
C PRO A 5 -2.73 1.37 23.12
N PHE A 6 -1.77 0.48 22.88
CA PHE A 6 -1.53 -0.16 21.60
C PHE A 6 -1.57 -1.68 21.79
N GLY A 7 -2.71 -2.28 21.45
CA GLY A 7 -3.00 -3.69 21.69
C GLY A 7 -2.02 -4.62 20.97
N ALA A 8 -1.39 -5.52 21.72
CA ALA A 8 -0.66 -6.64 21.16
C ALA A 8 -1.64 -7.53 20.38
N LEU A 9 -1.28 -7.87 19.14
CA LEU A 9 -2.09 -8.77 18.35
C LEU A 9 -2.29 -10.11 19.06
N ASN A 10 -3.52 -10.64 19.02
CA ASN A 10 -3.88 -11.92 19.63
C ASN A 10 -2.90 -13.02 19.17
N ALA A 11 -2.23 -13.69 20.11
CA ALA A 11 -1.31 -14.81 19.84
C ALA A 11 -1.96 -15.94 19.00
N ALA A 12 -3.29 -15.99 18.93
CA ALA A 12 -4.06 -16.87 18.06
C ALA A 12 -3.80 -16.64 16.56
N LEU A 13 -3.49 -15.41 16.12
CA LEU A 13 -3.24 -15.11 14.71
C LEU A 13 -1.86 -15.57 14.23
N ALA A 14 -0.94 -15.95 15.11
CA ALA A 14 0.43 -16.34 14.78
C ALA A 14 0.60 -17.80 14.32
N LYS A 15 -0.45 -18.64 14.34
CA LYS A 15 -0.30 -20.11 14.31
C LYS A 15 -0.02 -20.76 12.94
N ARG A 16 -0.06 -20.06 11.79
CA ARG A 16 0.26 -20.64 10.46
C ARG A 16 0.64 -19.57 9.42
N ARG A 17 1.91 -19.13 9.39
CA ARG A 17 2.33 -18.10 8.41
C ARG A 17 3.69 -18.40 7.81
N ARG A 18 3.86 -18.02 6.54
CA ARG A 18 5.15 -17.98 5.84
C ARG A 18 6.08 -17.05 6.60
N ASN A 19 7.34 -17.45 6.76
CA ASN A 19 8.36 -16.62 7.39
C ASN A 19 8.71 -15.45 6.45
N MET A 20 8.84 -14.21 6.94
CA MET A 20 9.26 -13.06 6.10
C MET A 20 10.61 -13.23 5.40
N PHE A 21 11.47 -14.14 5.88
CA PHE A 21 12.75 -14.47 5.27
C PHE A 21 12.65 -15.62 4.24
N GLU A 22 11.53 -16.34 4.20
CA GLU A 22 11.27 -17.39 3.21
C GLU A 22 11.25 -16.76 1.81
N ARG A 23 12.04 -17.34 0.89
CA ARG A 23 12.16 -16.84 -0.47
C ARG A 23 10.82 -16.88 -1.19
N MET A 24 10.46 -15.78 -1.84
CA MET A 24 9.28 -15.73 -2.72
C MET A 24 9.48 -16.63 -3.94
N GLU A 25 8.40 -17.21 -4.46
CA GLU A 25 8.44 -18.17 -5.56
C GLU A 25 9.08 -17.57 -6.83
N ASP A 26 8.72 -16.32 -7.18
CA ASP A 26 9.21 -15.62 -8.37
C ASP A 26 10.51 -14.83 -8.12
N PHE A 27 11.19 -14.99 -6.96
CA PHE A 27 12.44 -14.25 -6.66
C PHE A 27 13.65 -14.87 -7.38
N ASP A 28 14.21 -14.16 -8.36
CA ASP A 28 15.42 -14.55 -9.11
C ASP A 28 16.70 -14.30 -8.30
N GLY A 29 16.86 -15.08 -7.24
CA GLY A 29 18.01 -15.08 -6.36
C GLY A 29 17.98 -16.26 -5.41
N THR A 30 19.04 -16.43 -4.63
CA THR A 30 19.14 -17.44 -3.58
C THR A 30 18.29 -17.07 -2.37
N GLU A 31 17.99 -18.05 -1.52
CA GLU A 31 17.29 -17.81 -0.26
C GLU A 31 18.09 -16.88 0.66
N GLU A 32 19.42 -16.97 0.67
CA GLU A 32 20.27 -16.09 1.47
C GLU A 32 20.29 -14.65 0.94
N GLU A 33 20.23 -14.44 -0.38
CA GLU A 33 20.10 -13.10 -0.97
C GLU A 33 18.76 -12.46 -0.58
N HIS A 34 17.67 -13.23 -0.66
CA HIS A 34 16.35 -12.77 -0.18
C HIS A 34 16.39 -12.41 1.30
N ALA A 35 16.90 -13.32 2.15
CA ALA A 35 16.99 -13.09 3.59
C ALA A 35 17.88 -11.87 3.92
N THR A 36 19.00 -11.70 3.22
CA THR A 36 19.89 -10.54 3.36
C THR A 36 19.21 -9.24 2.96
N LEU A 37 18.47 -9.23 1.85
CA LEU A 37 17.68 -8.07 1.42
C LEU A 37 16.66 -7.67 2.49
N MET A 38 15.90 -8.65 2.98
CA MET A 38 14.88 -8.42 4.01
C MET A 38 15.50 -7.92 5.32
N ARG A 39 16.61 -8.50 5.78
CA ARG A 39 17.34 -8.05 6.98
C ARG A 39 17.81 -6.59 6.85
N ARG A 40 18.41 -6.23 5.70
CA ARG A 40 18.87 -4.86 5.44
C ARG A 40 17.71 -3.87 5.39
N TRP A 41 16.64 -4.23 4.69
CA TRP A 41 15.44 -3.39 4.62
C TRP A 41 14.80 -3.18 6.01
N LEU A 42 14.65 -4.24 6.82
CA LEU A 42 14.13 -4.11 8.19
C LEU A 42 14.98 -3.15 9.03
N ALA A 43 16.31 -3.29 8.99
CA ALA A 43 17.22 -2.42 9.74
C ALA A 43 17.10 -0.95 9.30
N ASP A 44 16.95 -0.69 8.00
CA ASP A 44 16.73 0.67 7.48
C ASP A 44 15.39 1.25 7.97
N ILE A 45 14.30 0.47 7.93
CA ILE A 45 12.98 0.91 8.41
C ILE A 45 13.01 1.19 9.92
N GLU A 46 13.57 0.29 10.72
CA GLU A 46 13.69 0.46 12.19
C GLU A 46 14.46 1.71 12.57
N THR A 47 15.48 2.05 11.77
CA THR A 47 16.37 3.17 12.05
C THR A 47 15.79 4.49 11.56
N ARG A 48 15.09 4.48 10.42
CA ARG A 48 14.81 5.71 9.65
C ARG A 48 13.33 6.04 9.47
N VAL A 49 12.45 5.05 9.62
CA VAL A 49 11.01 5.23 9.34
C VAL A 49 10.21 5.02 10.61
N TRP A 50 10.36 3.86 11.26
CA TRP A 50 9.53 3.52 12.40
C TRP A 50 10.17 2.47 13.31
N PRO A 51 10.26 2.72 14.63
CA PRO A 51 10.80 1.75 15.59
C PRO A 51 9.78 0.64 15.90
N GLN A 52 10.24 -0.44 16.52
CA GLN A 52 9.36 -1.52 16.97
C GLN A 52 8.53 -1.07 18.19
N TRP A 53 7.22 -1.35 18.20
CA TRP A 53 6.41 -1.25 19.41
C TRP A 53 6.49 -2.55 20.22
N THR A 54 6.81 -2.45 21.51
CA THR A 54 6.91 -3.59 22.43
C THR A 54 6.02 -3.40 23.66
N ALA A 55 5.94 -4.42 24.51
CA ALA A 55 5.25 -4.32 25.79
C ALA A 55 5.84 -3.24 26.73
N SER A 56 7.09 -2.85 26.53
CA SER A 56 7.79 -1.80 27.28
C SER A 56 7.86 -0.45 26.53
N GLY A 57 7.11 -0.28 25.44
CA GLY A 57 7.11 0.92 24.61
C GLY A 57 7.96 0.79 23.34
N TRP A 58 8.35 1.94 22.77
CA TRP A 58 9.17 2.01 21.55
C TRP A 58 10.56 1.44 21.75
N ARG A 59 11.02 0.65 20.77
CA ARG A 59 12.37 0.08 20.73
C ARG A 59 13.00 0.32 19.36
N GLY A 60 14.20 0.91 19.34
CA GLY A 60 14.96 1.16 18.12
C GLY A 60 15.55 2.57 18.09
N ALA A 61 16.35 2.87 17.07
CA ALA A 61 17.01 4.17 16.95
C ALA A 61 16.02 5.33 16.76
N ALA A 62 14.89 5.09 16.11
CA ALA A 62 13.83 6.07 15.94
C ALA A 62 12.89 6.23 17.17
N ALA A 63 13.12 5.49 18.26
CA ALA A 63 12.23 5.49 19.43
C ALA A 63 12.09 6.86 20.10
N ALA A 64 13.16 7.66 20.14
CA ALA A 64 13.18 8.95 20.81
C ALA A 64 12.29 10.01 20.12
N THR A 65 11.98 9.83 18.84
CA THR A 65 11.17 10.77 18.05
C THR A 65 9.85 10.17 17.59
N ALA A 66 9.52 8.94 18.00
CA ALA A 66 8.41 8.19 17.46
C ALA A 66 7.06 8.90 17.70
N ASP A 67 6.75 9.28 18.94
CA ASP A 67 5.46 9.92 19.26
C ASP A 67 5.30 11.27 18.56
N ASP A 68 6.33 12.11 18.57
CA ASP A 68 6.31 13.43 17.90
C ASP A 68 6.17 13.28 16.38
N ALA A 69 6.90 12.34 15.77
CA ALA A 69 6.78 12.06 14.34
C ALA A 69 5.39 11.52 13.99
N THR A 70 4.83 10.64 14.84
CA THR A 70 3.48 10.10 14.68
C THR A 70 2.44 11.21 14.72
N ARG A 71 2.52 12.08 15.74
CA ARG A 71 1.61 13.21 15.89
C ARG A 71 1.68 14.13 14.67
N ALA A 72 2.89 14.55 14.28
CA ALA A 72 3.10 15.44 13.14
C ALA A 72 2.56 14.84 11.84
N GLU A 73 2.77 13.54 11.63
CA GLU A 73 2.25 12.82 10.46
C GLU A 73 0.71 12.76 10.43
N LEU A 74 0.06 12.55 11.58
CA LEU A 74 -1.40 12.55 11.70
C LEU A 74 -1.98 13.96 11.48
N GLU A 75 -1.38 14.99 12.07
CA GLU A 75 -1.78 16.40 11.89
C GLU A 75 -1.66 16.85 10.42
N LEU A 76 -0.61 16.39 9.73
CA LEU A 76 -0.47 16.58 8.29
C LEU A 76 -1.61 15.90 7.52
N CYS A 77 -1.98 14.66 7.86
CA CYS A 77 -3.09 13.97 7.20
C CYS A 77 -4.42 14.70 7.41
N VAL A 78 -4.66 15.22 8.62
CA VAL A 78 -5.86 16.03 8.92
C VAL A 78 -5.91 17.25 8.00
N THR A 79 -4.83 18.01 7.93
CA THR A 79 -4.78 19.28 7.18
C THR A 79 -4.76 19.06 5.67
N ALA A 80 -4.01 18.07 5.19
CA ALA A 80 -3.80 17.82 3.78
C ALA A 80 -4.98 17.11 3.12
N PHE A 81 -5.61 16.16 3.83
CA PHE A 81 -6.58 15.23 3.24
C PHE A 81 -7.96 15.32 3.87
N MET A 82 -8.07 15.15 5.18
CA MET A 82 -9.36 15.00 5.85
C MET A 82 -10.17 16.29 5.82
N ALA A 83 -9.52 17.43 6.10
CA ALA A 83 -10.15 18.75 6.03
C ALA A 83 -10.63 19.13 4.62
N LYS A 84 -10.16 18.41 3.58
CA LYS A 84 -10.50 18.65 2.18
C LYS A 84 -11.36 17.55 1.57
N ASP A 85 -11.75 16.54 2.36
CA ASP A 85 -12.41 15.32 1.89
C ASP A 85 -11.70 14.70 0.66
N ALA A 86 -10.35 14.64 0.71
CA ALA A 86 -9.53 14.21 -0.43
C ALA A 86 -9.85 12.78 -0.88
N LEU A 87 -10.33 11.91 0.01
CA LEU A 87 -10.78 10.57 -0.36
C LEU A 87 -11.96 10.62 -1.34
N SER A 88 -12.90 11.55 -1.18
CA SER A 88 -14.04 11.72 -2.10
C SER A 88 -13.70 12.60 -3.32
N ALA A 89 -12.45 13.05 -3.46
CA ALA A 89 -12.03 13.74 -4.67
C ALA A 89 -12.16 12.81 -5.88
N ARG A 90 -12.71 13.35 -6.97
CA ARG A 90 -12.80 12.61 -8.24
C ARG A 90 -11.42 12.57 -8.88
N PRO A 91 -10.89 11.39 -9.23
CA PRO A 91 -9.66 11.29 -9.99
C PRO A 91 -9.79 12.00 -11.34
N ASP A 92 -8.81 12.85 -11.68
CA ASP A 92 -8.78 13.55 -12.97
C ASP A 92 -8.77 12.57 -14.15
N GLY A 93 -9.67 12.82 -15.11
CA GLY A 93 -9.70 12.07 -16.37
C GLY A 93 -10.52 10.77 -16.35
N LEU A 94 -11.20 10.43 -15.25
CA LEU A 94 -12.22 9.39 -15.30
C LEU A 94 -13.43 9.89 -16.09
N GLN A 95 -13.87 9.10 -17.09
CA GLN A 95 -15.08 9.39 -17.83
C GLN A 95 -16.28 9.46 -16.87
N GLN A 96 -17.14 10.47 -17.07
CA GLN A 96 -18.40 10.54 -16.36
C GLN A 96 -19.25 9.34 -16.81
N LEU A 97 -19.48 8.42 -15.88
CA LEU A 97 -20.22 7.20 -16.17
C LEU A 97 -21.72 7.48 -16.31
N PRO A 98 -22.45 6.64 -17.05
CA PRO A 98 -23.90 6.71 -17.09
C PRO A 98 -24.50 6.60 -15.68
N MET A 99 -25.54 7.38 -15.41
CA MET A 99 -26.36 7.34 -14.19
C MET A 99 -25.68 7.73 -12.86
N ASN A 100 -25.44 9.02 -12.59
CA ASN A 100 -25.26 9.61 -11.24
C ASN A 100 -24.32 8.91 -10.21
N LEU A 101 -23.56 7.89 -10.60
CA LEU A 101 -22.70 7.09 -9.74
C LEU A 101 -21.37 7.83 -9.63
N VAL A 102 -21.10 8.39 -8.46
CA VAL A 102 -19.80 8.99 -8.17
C VAL A 102 -18.82 7.85 -7.85
N ARG A 103 -17.82 7.66 -8.71
CA ARG A 103 -16.72 6.72 -8.50
C ARG A 103 -15.45 7.51 -8.17
N ASP A 104 -15.44 8.03 -6.96
CA ASP A 104 -14.32 8.76 -6.37
C ASP A 104 -13.35 7.81 -5.65
N GLY A 105 -12.33 8.36 -5.01
CA GLY A 105 -11.39 7.56 -4.21
C GLY A 105 -12.06 6.76 -3.09
N ARG A 106 -13.17 7.26 -2.51
CA ARG A 106 -13.94 6.61 -1.45
C ARG A 106 -14.60 5.34 -1.97
N TRP A 107 -15.28 5.42 -3.11
CA TRP A 107 -15.87 4.24 -3.74
C TRP A 107 -14.81 3.17 -4.04
N HIS A 108 -13.66 3.56 -4.59
CA HIS A 108 -12.56 2.64 -4.85
C HIS A 108 -12.01 2.01 -3.56
N TYR A 109 -11.80 2.81 -2.52
CA TYR A 109 -11.35 2.32 -1.21
C TYR A 109 -12.33 1.28 -0.65
N GLN A 110 -13.62 1.58 -0.71
CA GLN A 110 -14.69 0.70 -0.25
C GLN A 110 -14.68 -0.61 -1.02
N VAL A 111 -14.65 -0.58 -2.35
CA VAL A 111 -14.60 -1.81 -3.17
C VAL A 111 -13.36 -2.65 -2.88
N GLU A 112 -12.22 -2.01 -2.64
CA GLU A 112 -10.96 -2.74 -2.44
C GLU A 112 -10.85 -3.40 -1.06
N ASP A 113 -11.35 -2.75 0.00
CA ASP A 113 -11.34 -3.31 1.36
C ASP A 113 -12.63 -4.06 1.72
N ALA A 114 -13.76 -3.80 1.05
CA ALA A 114 -15.00 -4.53 1.27
C ALA A 114 -14.83 -5.94 0.70
N LEU A 115 -14.35 -6.84 1.54
CA LEU A 115 -14.57 -8.26 1.34
C LEU A 115 -16.07 -8.47 1.24
N VAL A 116 -16.60 -8.61 0.02
CA VAL A 116 -17.97 -9.09 -0.21
C VAL A 116 -17.98 -10.58 0.15
N ILE A 117 -17.91 -10.83 1.44
CA ILE A 117 -18.01 -12.13 2.06
C ILE A 117 -19.33 -12.11 2.82
N ASP A 118 -20.29 -12.92 2.38
CA ASP A 118 -21.41 -13.33 3.22
C ASP A 118 -20.84 -13.90 4.54
N VAL A 119 -21.52 -13.66 5.65
CA VAL A 119 -21.35 -14.26 6.99
C VAL A 119 -21.00 -15.76 6.96
N ALA A 120 -21.30 -16.47 5.85
CA ALA A 120 -20.93 -17.85 5.57
C ALA A 120 -19.64 -18.10 4.74
N ASN A 121 -18.75 -17.13 4.51
CA ASN A 121 -17.56 -17.27 3.63
C ASN A 121 -17.89 -17.66 2.18
N ARG A 122 -19.12 -17.39 1.70
CA ARG A 122 -19.54 -17.68 0.34
C ARG A 122 -19.40 -16.42 -0.51
N VAL A 123 -18.72 -16.55 -1.65
CA VAL A 123 -18.87 -15.58 -2.74
C VAL A 123 -20.34 -15.64 -3.15
N LEU A 124 -21.09 -14.58 -2.88
CA LEU A 124 -22.52 -14.56 -3.18
C LEU A 124 -22.71 -14.70 -4.70
N PRO A 125 -23.47 -15.71 -5.17
CA PRO A 125 -23.79 -15.87 -6.58
C PRO A 125 -24.89 -14.85 -6.93
N PHE A 126 -24.50 -13.66 -7.39
CA PHE A 126 -25.47 -12.71 -7.95
C PHE A 126 -25.51 -12.83 -9.47
N ALA A 127 -26.71 -12.76 -10.03
CA ALA A 127 -27.05 -13.06 -11.42
C ALA A 127 -26.76 -11.91 -12.40
N ASP A 128 -26.34 -10.73 -11.93
CA ASP A 128 -26.05 -9.57 -12.78
C ASP A 128 -24.65 -9.69 -13.42
N GLN A 129 -24.43 -9.14 -14.61
CA GLN A 129 -23.13 -9.03 -15.30
C GLN A 129 -22.76 -7.58 -15.61
N SER A 130 -23.51 -6.62 -15.06
CA SER A 130 -23.25 -5.19 -15.19
C SER A 130 -21.79 -4.83 -14.86
N LEU A 131 -21.31 -3.72 -15.43
CA LEU A 131 -19.96 -3.23 -15.17
C LEU A 131 -19.78 -2.89 -13.68
N GLU A 132 -20.85 -2.44 -13.03
CA GLU A 132 -21.00 -2.20 -11.59
C GLU A 132 -20.82 -3.49 -10.78
N HIS A 133 -21.40 -4.59 -11.27
CA HIS A 133 -21.26 -5.91 -10.66
C HIS A 133 -19.86 -6.50 -10.84
N ARG A 134 -19.26 -6.33 -12.02
CA ARG A 134 -17.87 -6.77 -12.24
C ARG A 134 -16.90 -5.94 -11.39
N ALA A 135 -17.04 -4.62 -11.40
CA ALA A 135 -16.18 -3.72 -10.63
C ALA A 135 -16.24 -3.95 -9.11
N SER A 136 -17.36 -4.46 -8.58
CA SER A 136 -17.51 -4.83 -7.17
C SER A 136 -17.09 -6.26 -6.82
N ARG A 137 -16.70 -7.09 -7.79
CA ARG A 137 -16.43 -8.53 -7.59
C ARG A 137 -14.99 -8.92 -7.41
N GLY A 138 -14.07 -8.03 -7.74
CA GLY A 138 -12.66 -8.28 -7.57
C GLY A 138 -11.91 -6.98 -7.49
N VAL A 139 -10.92 -6.93 -6.63
CA VAL A 139 -10.13 -5.73 -6.38
C VAL A 139 -9.44 -5.23 -7.67
N GLY A 140 -9.19 -6.12 -8.65
CA GLY A 140 -8.62 -5.78 -9.96
C GLY A 140 -9.64 -5.22 -10.96
N SER A 141 -10.93 -5.41 -10.71
CA SER A 141 -12.02 -4.96 -11.57
C SER A 141 -12.20 -3.44 -11.58
N ASN A 142 -11.58 -2.73 -10.63
CA ASN A 142 -11.47 -1.27 -10.66
C ASN A 142 -10.64 -0.76 -11.83
N TYR A 143 -9.68 -1.55 -12.34
CA TYR A 143 -8.77 -1.11 -13.40
C TYR A 143 -9.47 -0.77 -14.71
N ILE A 144 -10.53 -1.50 -15.07
CA ILE A 144 -11.26 -1.28 -16.34
C ILE A 144 -11.86 0.13 -16.44
N LEU A 145 -12.05 0.81 -15.32
CA LEU A 145 -12.55 2.19 -15.29
C LEU A 145 -11.49 3.18 -15.74
N TYR A 146 -10.24 2.85 -15.44
CA TYR A 146 -9.08 3.58 -15.90
C TYR A 146 -8.80 3.22 -17.37
N ASN A 147 -9.03 1.96 -17.77
CA ASN A 147 -8.80 1.48 -19.14
C ASN A 147 -9.87 0.48 -19.61
N PRO A 148 -10.95 0.92 -20.27
CA PRO A 148 -12.02 0.03 -20.72
C PRO A 148 -11.58 -0.92 -21.85
N GLY A 149 -10.41 -0.67 -22.47
CA GLY A 149 -9.84 -1.53 -23.50
C GLY A 149 -9.19 -2.81 -22.97
N VAL A 150 -9.03 -2.96 -21.65
CA VAL A 150 -8.45 -4.15 -21.02
C VAL A 150 -9.54 -5.00 -20.39
N GLY A 151 -9.56 -6.30 -20.70
CA GLY A 151 -10.51 -7.24 -20.11
C GLY A 151 -10.27 -7.42 -18.60
N VAL A 152 -11.33 -7.48 -17.80
CA VAL A 152 -11.25 -7.70 -16.34
C VAL A 152 -10.47 -8.97 -16.04
N ASP A 153 -10.86 -10.10 -16.65
CA ASP A 153 -10.28 -11.40 -16.36
C ASP A 153 -8.79 -11.46 -16.73
N GLU A 154 -8.43 -10.81 -17.86
CA GLU A 154 -7.04 -10.68 -18.28
C GLU A 154 -6.24 -9.89 -17.23
N PHE A 155 -6.75 -8.74 -16.80
CA PHE A 155 -6.09 -7.90 -15.81
C PHE A 155 -5.96 -8.64 -14.46
N GLU A 156 -7.02 -9.28 -13.97
CA GLU A 156 -7.00 -10.01 -12.71
C GLU A 156 -6.04 -11.19 -12.75
N GLN A 157 -5.98 -11.92 -13.87
CA GLN A 157 -5.01 -12.99 -14.04
C GLN A 157 -3.57 -12.46 -13.98
N GLN A 158 -3.30 -11.33 -14.63
CA GLN A 158 -1.97 -10.72 -14.66
C GLN A 158 -1.59 -10.09 -13.32
N PHE A 159 -2.53 -9.47 -12.63
CA PHE A 159 -2.33 -8.81 -11.34
C PHE A 159 -2.32 -9.85 -10.21
N TRP A 160 -3.46 -10.48 -9.92
CA TRP A 160 -3.64 -11.38 -8.78
C TRP A 160 -2.99 -12.74 -8.97
N GLY A 161 -3.01 -13.26 -10.20
CA GLY A 161 -2.38 -14.55 -10.52
C GLY A 161 -0.86 -14.53 -10.35
N ARG A 162 -0.22 -13.36 -10.40
CA ARG A 162 1.23 -13.20 -10.26
C ARG A 162 1.64 -12.68 -8.89
N ILE A 163 0.87 -11.78 -8.28
CA ILE A 163 1.32 -11.08 -7.07
C ILE A 163 1.52 -11.99 -5.86
N ARG A 164 0.71 -13.04 -5.71
CA ARG A 164 0.83 -14.01 -4.60
C ARG A 164 2.19 -14.74 -4.56
N ARG A 165 2.90 -14.78 -5.69
CA ARG A 165 4.23 -15.37 -5.85
C ARG A 165 5.36 -14.36 -5.67
N ARG A 166 5.02 -13.08 -5.60
CA ARG A 166 5.91 -11.90 -5.64
C ARG A 166 5.81 -11.02 -4.41
N GLU A 167 4.84 -11.27 -3.53
CA GLU A 167 4.73 -10.57 -2.25
C GLU A 167 5.46 -11.35 -1.13
N PRO A 168 6.25 -10.66 -0.28
CA PRO A 168 6.83 -11.30 0.90
C PRO A 168 5.75 -11.52 1.97
N SER A 169 6.10 -12.16 3.09
CA SER A 169 5.16 -12.33 4.21
C SER A 169 4.88 -10.98 4.91
N LEU A 170 3.90 -10.24 4.37
CA LEU A 170 3.54 -8.90 4.84
C LEU A 170 3.07 -8.89 6.29
N PHE A 171 2.42 -9.98 6.73
CA PHE A 171 1.92 -10.06 8.08
C PHE A 171 3.02 -10.28 9.11
N ASP A 172 4.04 -11.07 8.78
CA ASP A 172 5.18 -11.26 9.66
C ASP A 172 5.94 -9.95 9.86
N ILE A 173 6.10 -9.16 8.79
CA ILE A 173 6.63 -7.80 8.85
C ILE A 173 5.76 -6.92 9.77
N LYS A 174 4.43 -6.97 9.62
CA LYS A 174 3.51 -6.25 10.51
C LYS A 174 3.66 -6.65 11.97
N LEU A 175 3.80 -7.94 12.24
CA LEU A 175 4.02 -8.46 13.58
C LEU A 175 5.37 -8.06 14.15
N HIS A 176 6.38 -7.89 13.30
CA HIS A 176 7.70 -7.42 13.72
C HIS A 176 7.64 -5.99 14.26
N PHE A 177 6.98 -5.08 13.55
CA PHE A 177 6.92 -3.66 13.96
C PHE A 177 5.84 -3.34 15.01
N GLN A 178 4.72 -4.09 15.02
CA GLN A 178 3.56 -3.83 15.91
C GLN A 178 3.06 -2.36 15.87
N ARG A 179 3.23 -1.66 14.74
CA ARG A 179 2.82 -0.26 14.61
C ARG A 179 1.30 -0.12 14.81
N PRO A 180 0.82 0.73 15.74
CA PRO A 180 -0.60 0.95 15.96
C PRO A 180 -1.25 1.63 14.76
N ARG A 181 -2.55 1.37 14.55
CA ARG A 181 -3.31 2.02 13.49
C ARG A 181 -3.44 3.53 13.74
N PRO A 182 -3.55 4.36 12.68
CA PRO A 182 -3.66 5.81 12.82
C PRO A 182 -4.77 6.27 13.77
N TYR A 183 -5.97 5.69 13.69
CA TYR A 183 -7.07 6.06 14.59
C TYR A 183 -6.71 5.82 16.07
N THR A 184 -5.99 4.74 16.39
CA THR A 184 -5.58 4.44 17.76
C THR A 184 -4.55 5.45 18.23
N ALA A 185 -3.55 5.77 17.40
CA ALA A 185 -2.54 6.76 17.73
C ALA A 185 -3.13 8.17 17.85
N ALA A 186 -4.05 8.56 16.96
CA ALA A 186 -4.73 9.86 17.01
C ALA A 186 -5.48 10.05 18.33
N VAL A 187 -6.19 9.01 18.81
CA VAL A 187 -6.88 9.05 20.11
C VAL A 187 -5.88 9.18 21.26
N VAL A 188 -4.83 8.37 21.27
CA VAL A 188 -3.84 8.33 22.37
C VAL A 188 -3.03 9.63 22.45
N LEU A 189 -2.71 10.20 21.29
CA LEU A 189 -1.93 11.44 21.19
C LEU A 189 -2.82 12.69 21.27
N GLY A 190 -4.14 12.56 21.19
CA GLY A 190 -5.05 13.72 21.19
C GLY A 190 -4.88 14.58 19.93
N VAL A 191 -4.92 13.96 18.76
CA VAL A 191 -4.90 14.66 17.46
C VAL A 191 -6.34 14.98 17.06
N ASP A 192 -6.72 16.24 17.19
CA ASP A 192 -8.07 16.71 16.86
C ASP A 192 -8.33 16.70 15.35
N GLY A 193 -9.60 16.47 14.97
CA GLY A 193 -10.03 16.47 13.57
C GLY A 193 -9.62 15.22 12.78
N PHE A 194 -8.96 14.25 13.40
CA PHE A 194 -8.65 12.98 12.76
C PHE A 194 -9.91 12.14 12.53
N VAL A 195 -10.15 11.78 11.26
CA VAL A 195 -11.26 10.94 10.83
C VAL A 195 -10.68 9.73 10.09
N TRP A 196 -11.23 8.55 10.33
CA TRP A 196 -10.93 7.38 9.52
C TRP A 196 -12.22 6.84 8.91
N GLU A 197 -12.06 6.20 7.76
CA GLU A 197 -13.15 5.59 7.02
C GLU A 197 -13.09 4.07 7.18
N THR A 198 -14.25 3.44 7.30
CA THR A 198 -14.42 1.99 7.22
C THR A 198 -14.97 1.66 5.84
N ALA A 199 -14.38 0.69 5.14
CA ALA A 199 -14.86 0.30 3.82
C ALA A 199 -16.27 -0.27 3.82
N ASP A 200 -16.68 -0.93 4.91
CA ASP A 200 -18.05 -1.38 5.15
C ASP A 200 -18.32 -1.40 6.66
N SER A 201 -19.59 -1.29 7.03
CA SER A 201 -20.15 -1.46 8.37
C SER A 201 -19.72 -2.75 9.07
N VAL A 202 -19.44 -3.82 8.32
CA VAL A 202 -18.98 -5.12 8.85
C VAL A 202 -17.51 -5.40 8.60
N THR A 203 -16.87 -4.66 7.69
CA THR A 203 -15.45 -4.86 7.35
C THR A 203 -14.61 -3.86 8.12
N HIS A 204 -14.10 -4.30 9.27
CA HIS A 204 -13.22 -3.48 10.10
C HIS A 204 -11.92 -3.14 9.37
N THR A 205 -11.46 -1.90 9.55
CA THR A 205 -10.06 -1.51 9.39
C THR A 205 -9.18 -2.64 9.93
N GLY A 206 -8.40 -3.29 9.06
CA GLY A 206 -7.85 -4.62 9.35
C GLY A 206 -7.25 -4.72 10.76
N LEU A 207 -7.73 -5.70 11.53
CA LEU A 207 -7.34 -5.98 12.92
C LEU A 207 -5.91 -6.53 12.99
N HIS A 208 -4.95 -5.72 12.54
CA HIS A 208 -3.54 -6.02 12.46
C HIS A 208 -2.72 -4.71 12.43
N PRO A 209 -1.40 -4.76 12.71
CA PRO A 209 -0.56 -3.57 12.69
C PRO A 209 -0.56 -2.86 11.34
N SER A 210 -0.28 -1.55 11.35
CA SER A 210 -0.34 -0.71 10.15
C SER A 210 0.87 -0.92 9.24
N LEU A 211 2.09 -0.97 9.78
CA LEU A 211 3.32 -0.99 8.99
C LEU A 211 3.66 -2.40 8.48
N LEU A 212 3.91 -2.65 7.20
CA LEU A 212 3.73 -1.77 6.03
C LEU A 212 2.32 -1.86 5.45
N SER A 213 1.95 -0.94 4.55
CA SER A 213 0.66 -0.99 3.86
C SER A 213 0.61 -2.10 2.82
N GLY A 214 -0.16 -3.16 3.09
CA GLY A 214 -0.26 -4.31 2.20
C GLY A 214 -0.82 -3.95 0.84
N HIS A 215 -1.88 -3.14 0.82
CA HIS A 215 -2.46 -2.62 -0.43
C HIS A 215 -1.47 -1.76 -1.21
N CYS A 216 -0.61 -0.98 -0.55
CA CYS A 216 0.39 -0.15 -1.22
C CYS A 216 1.41 -1.00 -2.00
N ILE A 217 2.03 -1.99 -1.33
CA ILE A 217 2.99 -2.87 -2.00
C ILE A 217 2.30 -3.74 -3.06
N GLN A 218 1.05 -4.16 -2.82
CA GLN A 218 0.27 -4.95 -3.76
C GLN A 218 -0.08 -4.14 -5.02
N GLY A 219 -0.53 -2.90 -4.86
CA GLY A 219 -0.80 -1.99 -5.97
C GLY A 219 0.42 -1.82 -6.87
N LEU A 220 1.59 -1.56 -6.27
CA LEU A 220 2.83 -1.33 -7.00
C LEU A 220 3.36 -2.59 -7.70
N LEU A 221 3.55 -3.70 -6.97
CA LEU A 221 4.07 -4.95 -7.56
C LEU A 221 3.06 -5.59 -8.53
N GLY A 222 1.77 -5.42 -8.29
CA GLY A 222 0.72 -5.86 -9.20
C GLY A 222 0.73 -5.06 -10.50
N GLY A 223 0.86 -3.72 -10.43
CA GLY A 223 1.06 -2.88 -11.60
C GLY A 223 2.29 -3.27 -12.42
N CYS A 224 3.44 -3.49 -11.75
CA CYS A 224 4.65 -4.02 -12.39
C CYS A 224 4.40 -5.39 -13.06
N SER A 225 3.62 -6.26 -12.42
CA SER A 225 3.30 -7.59 -12.94
C SER A 225 2.44 -7.55 -14.20
N VAL A 226 1.47 -6.64 -14.25
CA VAL A 226 0.62 -6.39 -15.43
C VAL A 226 1.46 -5.81 -16.57
N LEU A 227 2.26 -4.79 -16.31
CA LEU A 227 3.12 -4.20 -17.35
C LEU A 227 4.09 -5.23 -17.92
N ALA A 228 4.74 -6.02 -17.07
CA ALA A 228 5.64 -7.08 -17.51
C ALA A 228 4.90 -8.10 -18.39
N ALA A 229 3.68 -8.51 -18.00
CA ALA A 229 2.87 -9.43 -18.78
C ALA A 229 2.52 -8.90 -20.17
N TRP A 230 2.10 -7.63 -20.28
CA TRP A 230 1.80 -7.02 -21.58
C TRP A 230 3.02 -6.98 -22.49
N LEU A 231 4.18 -6.61 -21.95
CA LEU A 231 5.44 -6.59 -22.68
C LEU A 231 5.86 -7.99 -23.13
N ASP A 232 5.73 -9.01 -22.26
CA ASP A 232 6.04 -10.40 -22.57
C ASP A 232 5.15 -10.95 -23.71
N GLN A 233 3.91 -10.47 -23.80
CA GLN A 233 2.95 -10.83 -24.84
C GLN A 233 3.18 -10.07 -26.16
N GLY A 234 4.18 -9.19 -26.24
CA GLY A 234 4.43 -8.34 -27.40
C GLY A 234 3.34 -7.28 -27.62
N ARG A 235 2.52 -6.98 -26.60
CA ARG A 235 1.49 -5.94 -26.68
C ARG A 235 2.17 -4.57 -26.76
N THR A 236 1.71 -3.73 -27.69
CA THR A 236 2.08 -2.31 -27.70
C THR A 236 1.43 -1.61 -26.51
N VAL A 237 2.25 -1.14 -25.56
CA VAL A 237 1.80 -0.36 -24.41
C VAL A 237 1.78 1.12 -24.79
N THR A 238 0.59 1.70 -24.91
CA THR A 238 0.46 3.12 -25.23
C THR A 238 0.84 4.01 -24.04
N PRO A 239 1.17 5.30 -24.25
CA PRO A 239 1.36 6.24 -23.15
C PRO A 239 0.15 6.33 -22.21
N ASN A 240 -1.07 6.20 -22.76
CA ASN A 240 -2.28 6.17 -21.97
C ASN A 240 -2.34 4.90 -21.09
N ASP A 241 -2.08 3.71 -21.65
CA ASP A 241 -2.05 2.47 -20.88
C ASP A 241 -1.07 2.56 -19.69
N ARG A 242 0.13 3.08 -19.95
CA ARG A 242 1.18 3.25 -18.93
C ARG A 242 0.71 4.23 -17.85
N THR A 243 0.28 5.43 -18.23
CA THR A 243 -0.16 6.48 -17.28
C THR A 243 -1.30 5.99 -16.39
N THR A 244 -2.24 5.30 -17.01
CA THR A 244 -3.42 4.74 -16.38
C THR A 244 -3.07 3.63 -15.38
N LEU A 245 -2.15 2.74 -15.76
CA LEU A 245 -1.64 1.69 -14.88
C LEU A 245 -0.80 2.25 -13.72
N MET A 246 -0.01 3.31 -13.95
CA MET A 246 0.77 3.99 -12.90
C MET A 246 -0.15 4.61 -11.85
N ARG A 247 -1.16 5.38 -12.29
CA ARG A 247 -2.18 5.97 -11.40
C ARG A 247 -2.88 4.90 -10.59
N TYR A 248 -3.29 3.82 -11.24
CA TYR A 248 -3.92 2.70 -10.56
C TYR A 248 -3.02 2.09 -9.49
N ALA A 249 -1.75 1.80 -9.83
CA ALA A 249 -0.79 1.17 -8.93
C ALA A 249 -0.50 2.02 -7.67
N ALA A 250 -0.34 3.34 -7.83
CA ALA A 250 -0.09 4.25 -6.71
C ALA A 250 -1.32 4.45 -5.83
N ALA A 251 -2.50 4.59 -6.45
CA ALA A 251 -3.71 4.97 -5.75
C ALA A 251 -4.18 3.94 -4.70
N TRP A 252 -3.77 2.67 -4.82
CA TRP A 252 -4.02 1.64 -3.82
C TRP A 252 -3.42 1.95 -2.46
N GLY A 253 -2.20 2.50 -2.45
CA GLY A 253 -1.56 2.96 -1.22
C GLY A 253 -2.13 4.29 -0.76
N ASP A 254 -2.32 5.22 -1.70
CA ASP A 254 -2.77 6.59 -1.38
C ASP A 254 -4.14 6.57 -0.69
N ARG A 255 -5.11 5.84 -1.25
CA ARG A 255 -6.46 5.72 -0.68
C ARG A 255 -6.47 5.25 0.77
N ARG A 256 -5.49 4.47 1.22
CA ARG A 256 -5.39 4.01 2.62
C ARG A 256 -4.96 5.12 3.57
N VAL A 257 -4.12 6.02 3.09
CA VAL A 257 -3.73 7.22 3.84
C VAL A 257 -4.87 8.21 3.85
N LEU A 258 -5.50 8.45 2.69
CA LEU A 258 -6.66 9.33 2.56
C LEU A 258 -7.84 8.87 3.43
N ALA A 259 -8.05 7.56 3.55
CA ALA A 259 -9.06 6.95 4.43
C ALA A 259 -8.66 6.92 5.92
N GLY A 260 -7.49 7.43 6.31
CA GLY A 260 -7.05 7.47 7.71
C GLY A 260 -6.75 6.09 8.31
N VAL A 261 -6.49 5.06 7.50
CA VAL A 261 -6.25 3.68 7.97
C VAL A 261 -4.77 3.26 7.92
N HIS A 262 -3.95 4.04 7.22
CA HIS A 262 -2.49 3.92 7.14
C HIS A 262 -1.82 5.29 7.23
N TYR A 263 -0.56 5.30 7.63
CA TYR A 263 0.28 6.51 7.63
C TYR A 263 1.00 6.68 6.29
N PRO A 264 1.36 7.91 5.86
CA PRO A 264 2.26 8.12 4.73
C PRO A 264 3.57 7.31 4.80
N THR A 265 4.17 7.19 5.98
CA THR A 265 5.36 6.36 6.23
C THR A 265 5.12 4.87 6.05
N ASP A 266 3.88 4.37 6.20
CA ASP A 266 3.55 2.99 5.82
C ASP A 266 3.68 2.78 4.30
N ASN A 267 3.35 3.79 3.49
CA ASN A 267 3.56 3.76 2.05
C ASN A 267 5.07 3.85 1.71
N ILE A 268 5.84 4.69 2.40
CA ILE A 268 7.32 4.73 2.25
C ILE A 268 7.92 3.34 2.47
N ALA A 269 7.56 2.66 3.56
CA ALA A 269 8.06 1.30 3.83
C ALA A 269 7.65 0.31 2.72
N SER A 270 6.43 0.42 2.21
CA SER A 270 5.92 -0.41 1.12
C SER A 270 6.67 -0.19 -0.19
N TRP A 271 6.85 1.08 -0.58
CA TRP A 271 7.54 1.49 -1.80
C TRP A 271 9.02 1.13 -1.78
N THR A 272 9.73 1.43 -0.69
CA THR A 272 11.16 1.07 -0.53
C THR A 272 11.37 -0.44 -0.61
N LEU A 273 10.49 -1.24 0.00
CA LEU A 273 10.55 -2.70 -0.13
C LEU A 273 10.33 -3.12 -1.59
N ALA A 274 9.27 -2.62 -2.24
CA ALA A 274 8.99 -2.94 -3.63
C ALA A 274 10.15 -2.59 -4.58
N LEU A 275 10.72 -1.38 -4.46
CA LEU A 275 11.85 -0.91 -5.26
C LEU A 275 13.09 -1.83 -5.11
N ARG A 276 13.32 -2.36 -3.89
CA ARG A 276 14.42 -3.30 -3.65
C ARG A 276 14.14 -4.71 -4.18
N LEU A 277 12.88 -5.13 -4.22
CA LEU A 277 12.48 -6.44 -4.74
C LEU A 277 12.44 -6.48 -6.28
N ILE A 278 12.09 -5.37 -6.94
CA ILE A 278 11.91 -5.31 -8.41
C ILE A 278 13.10 -5.89 -9.20
N PRO A 279 14.38 -5.61 -8.89
CA PRO A 279 15.51 -6.18 -9.62
C PRO A 279 15.55 -7.72 -9.63
N PHE A 280 15.03 -8.35 -8.58
CA PHE A 280 14.97 -9.81 -8.43
C PHE A 280 13.66 -10.41 -8.98
N LEU A 281 12.56 -9.65 -8.94
CA LEU A 281 11.27 -10.12 -9.46
C LEU A 281 11.12 -9.91 -10.98
N PHE A 282 11.87 -8.96 -11.53
CA PHE A 282 11.85 -8.55 -12.93
C PHE A 282 13.27 -8.35 -13.45
N PRO A 283 14.12 -9.40 -13.44
CA PRO A 283 15.52 -9.28 -13.84
C PRO A 283 15.64 -8.80 -15.29
N LYS A 284 16.53 -7.83 -15.54
CA LYS A 284 16.80 -7.24 -16.87
C LYS A 284 15.60 -6.50 -17.48
N ARG A 285 14.73 -5.92 -16.64
CA ARG A 285 13.55 -5.15 -17.06
C ARG A 285 13.58 -3.72 -16.51
N PRO A 286 14.51 -2.86 -16.98
CA PRO A 286 14.65 -1.48 -16.53
C PRO A 286 13.35 -0.67 -16.69
N GLU A 287 12.52 -1.00 -17.69
CA GLU A 287 11.24 -0.34 -17.94
C GLU A 287 10.18 -0.59 -16.85
N ILE A 288 10.26 -1.73 -16.15
CA ILE A 288 9.41 -2.04 -14.98
C ILE A 288 9.87 -1.22 -13.78
N PHE A 289 11.19 -1.04 -13.65
CA PHE A 289 11.76 -0.18 -12.64
C PHE A 289 11.31 1.28 -12.84
N ALA A 290 11.51 1.82 -14.05
CA ALA A 290 11.07 3.17 -14.40
C ALA A 290 9.57 3.38 -14.15
N PHE A 291 8.74 2.39 -14.51
CA PHE A 291 7.31 2.41 -14.21
C PHE A 291 7.02 2.55 -12.72
N ALA A 292 7.66 1.75 -11.86
CA ALA A 292 7.43 1.81 -10.43
C ALA A 292 7.83 3.17 -9.84
N ARG A 293 8.97 3.73 -10.29
CA ARG A 293 9.44 5.05 -9.88
C ARG A 293 8.43 6.14 -10.25
N GLU A 294 8.01 6.16 -11.52
CA GLU A 294 7.03 7.13 -12.03
C GLU A 294 5.67 6.99 -11.33
N ALA A 295 5.21 5.77 -11.05
CA ALA A 295 3.97 5.54 -10.31
C ALA A 295 4.05 6.15 -8.91
N ILE A 296 5.14 5.90 -8.16
CA ILE A 296 5.35 6.48 -6.84
C ILE A 296 5.37 8.01 -6.90
N THR A 297 6.19 8.59 -7.78
CA THR A 297 6.41 10.04 -7.78
C THR A 297 5.22 10.85 -8.29
N THR A 298 4.26 10.20 -8.96
CA THR A 298 3.00 10.82 -9.39
C THR A 298 1.86 10.62 -8.39
N GLY A 299 2.05 9.81 -7.34
CA GLY A 299 1.06 9.57 -6.29
C GLY A 299 0.84 10.78 -5.38
N GLU A 300 -0.38 10.93 -4.86
CA GLU A 300 -0.78 12.07 -4.04
C GLU A 300 -0.05 12.10 -2.70
N VAL A 301 0.13 10.93 -2.07
CA VAL A 301 0.86 10.82 -0.80
C VAL A 301 2.34 11.14 -0.98
N TYR A 302 2.93 10.82 -2.13
CA TYR A 302 4.31 11.20 -2.42
C TYR A 302 4.46 12.73 -2.50
N GLN A 303 3.50 13.42 -3.12
CA GLN A 303 3.51 14.89 -3.18
C GLN A 303 3.45 15.50 -1.76
N LEU A 304 2.65 14.94 -0.86
CA LEU A 304 2.65 15.35 0.55
C LEU A 304 4.02 15.13 1.21
N ILE A 305 4.59 13.94 1.05
CA ILE A 305 5.88 13.55 1.65
C ILE A 305 6.99 14.49 1.19
N SER A 306 7.16 14.63 -0.13
CA SER A 306 8.21 15.45 -0.73
C SER A 306 8.09 16.93 -0.38
N GLY A 307 6.87 17.45 -0.22
CA GLY A 307 6.63 18.84 0.17
C GLY A 307 6.81 19.13 1.67
N SER A 308 6.60 18.14 2.55
CA SER A 308 6.41 18.41 3.99
C SER A 308 7.38 17.67 4.92
N PHE A 309 7.83 16.46 4.56
CA PHE A 309 8.57 15.61 5.50
C PHE A 309 9.96 16.14 5.83
N GLY A 310 10.62 16.82 4.89
CA GLY A 310 11.94 17.41 5.11
C GLY A 310 11.97 18.47 6.22
N ALA A 311 10.83 19.09 6.53
CA ALA A 311 10.71 20.10 7.59
C ALA A 311 10.45 19.49 8.98
N ILE A 312 10.19 18.18 9.07
CA ILE A 312 9.81 17.49 10.29
C ILE A 312 10.91 16.49 10.64
N GLY A 313 11.66 16.74 11.71
CA GLY A 313 12.88 16.00 12.04
C GLY A 313 12.73 14.47 12.00
N GLY A 314 11.74 13.93 12.70
CA GLY A 314 11.49 12.47 12.74
C GLY A 314 11.01 11.86 11.41
N LEU A 315 10.54 12.66 10.46
CA LEU A 315 10.05 12.20 9.14
C LEU A 315 11.06 12.45 8.01
N ALA A 316 12.02 13.36 8.20
CA ALA A 316 13.07 13.65 7.22
C ALA A 316 13.92 12.41 6.90
N ALA A 317 14.22 11.57 7.89
CA ALA A 317 14.97 10.33 7.70
C ALA A 317 14.22 9.31 6.83
N ALA A 318 12.89 9.28 6.92
CA ALA A 318 12.01 8.43 6.11
C ALA A 318 11.94 8.91 4.66
N ALA A 319 11.82 10.23 4.45
CA ALA A 319 11.87 10.83 3.12
C ALA A 319 13.22 10.56 2.43
N ASP A 320 14.33 10.76 3.14
CA ASP A 320 15.66 10.48 2.57
C ASP A 320 15.87 8.99 2.24
N LEU A 321 15.20 8.07 2.95
CA LEU A 321 15.27 6.63 2.63
C LEU A 321 14.59 6.36 1.30
N LEU A 322 13.39 6.94 1.12
CA LEU A 322 12.66 6.84 -0.14
C LEU A 322 13.47 7.41 -1.30
N GLU A 323 14.02 8.61 -1.15
CA GLU A 323 14.87 9.26 -2.16
C GLU A 323 16.10 8.41 -2.49
N THR A 324 16.73 7.79 -1.49
CA THR A 324 17.87 6.89 -1.71
C THR A 324 17.49 5.69 -2.58
N ASP A 325 16.35 5.04 -2.28
CA ASP A 325 15.91 3.88 -3.05
C ASP A 325 15.38 4.28 -4.45
N LEU A 326 14.76 5.46 -4.59
CA LEU A 326 14.37 6.07 -5.88
C LEU A 326 15.56 6.51 -6.76
N LYS A 327 16.73 6.77 -6.17
CA LYS A 327 17.98 7.02 -6.93
C LYS A 327 18.71 5.73 -7.27
N ARG A 328 18.71 4.73 -6.37
CA ARG A 328 19.28 3.41 -6.68
C ARG A 328 18.58 2.77 -7.88
N ALA A 329 17.27 2.93 -7.91
CA ALA A 329 16.41 2.65 -9.04
C ALA A 329 16.92 3.19 -10.38
N GLU A 330 17.30 4.47 -10.41
CA GLU A 330 17.80 5.15 -11.60
C GLU A 330 19.12 4.58 -12.08
N ALA A 331 19.99 4.14 -11.17
CA ALA A 331 21.28 3.56 -11.53
C ALA A 331 21.17 2.15 -12.16
N ILE A 332 20.02 1.48 -12.00
CA ILE A 332 19.76 0.14 -12.55
C ILE A 332 19.03 0.23 -13.91
N ALA A 333 18.31 1.33 -14.15
CA ALA A 333 17.47 1.53 -15.34
C ALA A 333 18.27 1.98 -16.57
#